data_AF-A0A970NP15-F1
#
_entry.id   AF-A0A970NP15-F1
#
_cell.length_a   1.000
_cell.length_b   1.000
_cell.length_c   1.000
_cell.angle_alpha   90.00
_cell.angle_beta   90.00
_cell.angle_gamma   90.00
#
_symmetry.space_group_name_H-M   'P 1'
#
loop_
_entity.id
_entity.type
_entity.pdbx_description
1 polymer ?
#
loop_
_entity_poly.entity_id
_entity_poly.type
_entity_poly.pdbx_seq_one_letter_code
_entity_poly.pdbx_strand_id
1 'polypeptide(L)' 'MSTIELRHIIIERISQIDDVSFLKAIKTIVESKANEDFYKLSDFQKKRIKESREQVKLGQTISNDALQKEIKEWLSTK' A
#
# COMPACT_ATOMS: atom_id res chain seq x y z
N MET A 1 -14.53 -21.70 -13.05
CA MET A 1 -14.07 -20.86 -11.94
C MET A 1 -12.77 -20.18 -12.36
N SER A 2 -12.74 -18.86 -12.38
CA SER A 2 -11.56 -18.06 -12.71
C SER A 2 -10.61 -17.93 -11.51
N THR A 3 -9.36 -17.54 -11.76
CA THR A 3 -8.39 -17.23 -10.70
C THR A 3 -8.84 -16.08 -9.79
N ILE A 4 -9.74 -15.23 -10.27
CA ILE A 4 -10.32 -14.12 -9.49
C ILE A 4 -11.38 -14.68 -8.53
N GLU A 5 -12.29 -15.50 -9.04
CA GLU A 5 -13.35 -16.15 -8.24
C GLU A 5 -12.74 -17.04 -7.14
N LEU A 6 -11.72 -17.82 -7.48
CA LEU A 6 -11.03 -18.70 -6.52
C LEU A 6 -10.38 -17.90 -5.38
N ARG A 7 -9.73 -16.76 -5.70
CA ARG A 7 -9.14 -15.88 -4.69
C ARG A 7 -10.19 -15.30 -3.75
N HIS A 8 -11.33 -14.88 -4.29
CA HIS A 8 -12.41 -14.33 -3.50
C HIS A 8 -12.96 -15.35 -2.49
N ILE A 9 -13.23 -16.57 -2.94
CA ILE A 9 -13.71 -17.67 -2.08
C ILE A 9 -12.71 -17.98 -0.97
N ILE A 10 -11.41 -18.00 -1.28
CA ILE A 10 -10.37 -18.26 -0.27
C ILE A 10 -10.36 -17.16 0.79
N ILE A 11 -10.41 -15.88 0.39
CA ILE A 11 -10.44 -14.74 1.32
C ILE A 11 -11.68 -14.82 2.24
N GLU A 12 -12.85 -15.11 1.67
CA GLU A 12 -14.09 -15.26 2.43
C GLU A 12 -13.99 -16.40 3.46
N ARG A 13 -13.42 -17.55 3.09
CA ARG A 13 -13.24 -18.67 4.02
C ARG A 13 -12.24 -18.37 5.13
N ILE A 14 -11.15 -17.67 4.81
CA ILE A 14 -10.15 -17.28 5.81
C ILE A 14 -10.73 -16.27 6.81
N SER A 15 -11.63 -15.37 6.39
CA SER A 15 -12.21 -14.34 7.27
C SER A 15 -13.10 -14.88 8.39
N GLN A 16 -13.56 -16.14 8.28
CA GLN A 16 -14.41 -16.81 9.26
C GLN A 16 -13.62 -17.67 10.26
N ILE A 17 -12.29 -17.67 10.19
CA ILE A 17 -11.43 -18.48 11.06
C ILE A 17 -11.00 -17.66 12.27
N ASP A 18 -11.34 -18.14 13.47
CA ASP A 18 -10.91 -17.53 14.74
C ASP A 18 -9.63 -18.14 15.33
N ASP A 19 -9.20 -19.31 14.83
CA ASP A 19 -7.99 -19.99 15.31
C ASP A 19 -6.73 -19.28 14.80
N VAL A 20 -6.11 -18.52 15.70
CA VAL A 20 -4.87 -17.77 15.46
C VAL A 20 -3.70 -18.68 15.05
N SER A 21 -3.60 -19.88 15.61
CA SER A 21 -2.50 -20.81 15.27
C SER A 21 -2.67 -21.32 13.85
N PHE A 22 -3.90 -21.62 13.45
CA PHE A 22 -4.22 -22.02 12.09
C PHE A 22 -4.01 -20.87 11.08
N LEU A 23 -4.45 -19.65 11.42
CA LEU A 23 -4.18 -18.46 10.60
C LEU A 23 -2.67 -18.21 10.40
N LYS A 24 -1.85 -18.42 11.44
CA LYS A 24 -0.39 -18.32 11.33
C LYS A 24 0.20 -19.36 10.38
N ALA A 25 -0.30 -20.60 10.42
CA ALA A 25 0.14 -21.64 9.49
C ALA A 25 -0.23 -21.29 8.03
N ILE A 26 -1.46 -20.82 7.80
CA ILE A 26 -1.91 -20.34 6.47
C ILE A 26 -1.03 -19.20 5.98
N LYS A 27 -0.75 -18.20 6.83
CA LYS A 27 0.14 -17.07 6.50
C LYS A 27 1.50 -17.57 6.00
N THR A 28 2.16 -18.47 6.74
CA THR A 28 3.46 -19.02 6.35
C THR A 28 3.41 -19.72 4.99
N ILE A 29 2.36 -20.51 4.71
CA ILE A 29 2.19 -21.19 3.42
C ILE A 29 2.03 -20.18 2.28
N VAL A 30 1.17 -19.17 2.47
CA VAL A 30 0.91 -18.14 1.47
C VAL A 30 2.17 -17.32 1.21
N GLU A 31 2.89 -16.88 2.24
CA GLU A 31 4.14 -16.13 2.11
C GLU A 31 5.23 -16.94 1.40
N SER A 32 5.31 -18.26 1.64
CA SER A 32 6.28 -19.13 0.95
C SER A 32 6.02 -19.30 -0.56
N LYS A 33 4.83 -18.93 -1.03
CA LYS A 33 4.36 -19.07 -2.42
C LYS A 33 4.03 -17.74 -3.08
N ALA A 34 3.86 -16.68 -2.31
CA ALA A 34 3.76 -15.35 -2.83
C ALA A 34 5.09 -15.04 -3.51
N ASN A 35 5.06 -14.76 -4.81
CA ASN A 35 6.20 -14.12 -5.44
C ASN A 35 6.39 -12.79 -4.70
N GLU A 36 7.43 -12.69 -3.88
CA GLU A 36 7.97 -11.44 -3.35
C GLU A 36 8.60 -10.63 -4.48
N ASP A 37 7.90 -10.48 -5.60
CA ASP A 37 8.28 -9.52 -6.61
C ASP A 37 8.08 -8.15 -5.97
N PHE A 38 9.18 -7.58 -5.51
CA PHE A 38 9.24 -6.18 -5.08
C PHE A 38 8.46 -5.35 -6.09
N TYR A 39 7.55 -4.52 -5.58
CA TYR A 39 6.80 -3.62 -6.45
C TYR A 39 7.78 -2.78 -7.27
N LYS A 40 7.84 -3.06 -8.57
CA LYS A 40 8.75 -2.37 -9.48
C LYS A 40 8.16 -1.00 -9.78
N LEU A 41 8.75 0.02 -9.16
CA LEU A 41 8.40 1.41 -9.42
C LEU A 41 8.57 1.72 -10.91
N SER A 42 7.61 2.46 -11.48
CA SER A 42 7.77 3.07 -12.80
C SER A 42 8.84 4.16 -12.76
N ASP A 43 9.38 4.53 -13.93
CA ASP A 43 10.39 5.58 -13.99
C ASP A 43 9.86 6.95 -13.53
N PHE A 44 8.57 7.20 -13.75
CA PHE A 44 7.88 8.37 -13.18
C PHE A 44 7.89 8.36 -11.65
N GLN A 45 7.55 7.22 -11.03
CA GLN A 45 7.56 7.09 -9.57
C GLN A 45 8.98 7.22 -9.00
N LYS A 46 9.98 6.62 -9.65
CA LYS A 46 11.39 6.77 -9.25
C LYS A 46 11.84 8.24 -9.30
N LYS A 47 11.49 8.96 -10.37
CA LYS A 47 11.79 10.38 -10.53
C LYS A 47 11.16 11.20 -9.41
N ARG A 48 9.87 11.00 -9.13
CA ARG A 48 9.14 11.67 -8.04
C ARG A 48 9.76 11.43 -6.67
N ILE A 49 10.18 10.19 -6.38
CA ILE A 49 10.85 9.85 -5.12
C ILE A 49 12.22 10.52 -5.04
N LYS A 50 12.98 10.55 -6.14
CA LYS A 50 14.28 11.24 -6.19
C LYS A 50 14.12 12.74 -5.90
N GLU A 51 13.18 13.40 -6.57
CA GLU A 51 12.87 14.82 -6.36
C GLU A 51 12.47 15.08 -4.91
N SER A 52 11.56 14.29 -4.35
CA SER A 52 11.13 14.43 -2.96
C SER A 52 12.29 14.29 -1.96
N ARG A 53 13.21 13.35 -2.19
CA ARG A 53 14.41 13.19 -1.34
C ARG A 53 15.32 14.41 -1.40
N GLU A 54 15.51 15.01 -2.58
CA GLU A 54 16.30 16.25 -2.71
C GLU A 54 15.60 17.44 -2.06
N GLN A 55 14.28 17.58 -2.20
CA GLN A 55 13.50 18.61 -1.51
C GLN A 55 13.68 18.55 0.01
N VAL A 56 13.59 17.34 0.59
CA VAL A 56 13.81 17.14 2.03
C VAL A 56 15.22 17.54 2.45
N LYS A 57 16.26 17.15 1.68
CA LYS A 57 17.65 17.53 1.95
C LYS A 57 17.85 19.05 1.92
N LEU A 58 17.17 19.74 1.00
CA LEU A 58 17.24 21.20 0.84
C LEU A 58 16.33 21.95 1.82
N GLY A 59 15.62 21.26 2.73
CA GLY A 59 14.65 21.89 3.63
C GLY A 59 13.43 22.46 2.93
N GLN A 60 13.17 22.06 1.67
CA GLN A 60 11.99 22.44 0.89
C GLN A 60 10.79 21.59 1.32
N THR A 61 10.45 21.70 2.60
CA THR A 61 9.33 20.98 3.21
C THR A 61 8.24 21.97 3.60
N ILE A 62 7.03 21.46 3.72
CA ILE A 62 5.89 22.20 4.26
C ILE A 62 5.47 21.54 5.57
N SER A 63 5.02 22.33 6.55
CA SER A 63 4.47 21.76 7.78
C SER A 63 3.18 21.02 7.47
N ASN A 64 2.87 20.00 8.28
CA ASN A 64 1.62 19.28 8.13
C ASN A 64 0.40 20.23 8.20
N ASP A 65 0.41 21.19 9.11
CA ASP A 65 -0.72 22.11 9.29
C ASP A 65 -0.94 23.00 8.07
N ALA A 66 0.14 23.49 7.44
CA ALA A 66 0.05 24.28 6.22
C ALA A 66 -0.44 23.43 5.04
N LEU A 67 0.05 22.20 4.89
CA LEU A 67 -0.43 21.26 3.88
C LEU A 67 -1.91 20.94 4.04
N GLN A 68 -2.37 20.68 5.28
CA GLN A 68 -3.77 20.40 5.56
C GLN A 68 -4.67 21.59 5.24
N LYS A 69 -4.18 22.82 5.45
CA LYS A 69 -4.90 24.04 5.06
C LYS A 69 -5.06 24.12 3.54
N GLU A 70 -3.99 23.94 2.77
CA GLU A 70 -4.03 23.94 1.30
C GLU A 70 -4.99 22.87 0.75
N ILE A 71 -4.99 21.67 1.33
CA ILE A 71 -5.91 20.59 0.94
C ILE A 71 -7.37 20.99 1.18
N LYS A 72 -7.68 21.58 2.34
CA LYS A 72 -9.04 22.04 2.66
C LYS A 72 -9.49 23.14 1.70
N GLU A 73 -8.62 24.10 1.42
CA GLU A 73 -8.89 25.17 0.46
C GLU A 73 -9.17 24.60 -0.93
N TRP A 74 -8.33 23.70 -1.43
CA TRP A 74 -8.55 23.04 -2.72
C TRP A 74 -9.88 22.27 -2.78
N LEU A 75 -10.21 21.50 -1.74
CA LEU A 75 -11.48 20.78 -1.67
C LEU A 75 -12.70 21.70 -1.63
N SER A 76 -12.57 22.92 -1.08
CA SER A 76 -13.65 23.92 -1.04
C SER A 76 -13.86 24.69 -2.35
N THR A 77 -12.95 24.55 -3.32
CA THR A 77 -13.07 25.13 -4.66
C THR A 77 -13.85 24.26 -5.65
N LYS A 78 -14.32 23.09 -5.21
CA LYS A 78 -15.25 22.21 -5.94
C LYS A 78 -16.67 22.38 -5.44
#